data_AF-A0A466RF66-F1
#
_entry.id   AF-A0A466RF66-F1
#
_cell.length_a   1.000
_cell.length_b   1.000
_cell.length_c   1.000
_cell.angle_alpha   90.00
_cell.angle_beta   90.00
_cell.angle_gamma   90.00
#
_symmetry.space_group_name_H-M   'P 1'
#
loop_
_entity.id
_entity.type
_entity.pdbx_description
1 polymer ?
#
loop_
_entity_poly.entity_id
_entity_poly.type
_entity_poly.pdbx_seq_one_letter_code
_entity_poly.pdbx_strand_id
1 'polypeptide(L)' 'MILTKEMPKYVGFDGPSPANIIIWKLLDKKIAKTVCYTAEEVEEQLRLHSWKFDGYEVLSDENF' A
#
# COMPACT_ATOMS: atom_id res chain seq x y z
N MET A 1 13.31 -29.35 -14.78
CA MET A 1 11.89 -29.00 -14.62
C MET A 1 11.44 -29.59 -13.29
N ILE A 2 11.42 -28.77 -12.22
CA ILE A 2 11.04 -29.24 -10.88
C ILE A 2 9.53 -29.10 -10.77
N LEU A 3 8.84 -30.23 -10.84
CA LEU A 3 7.41 -30.35 -10.54
C LEU A 3 7.25 -30.39 -9.02
N THR A 4 7.07 -29.24 -8.38
CA THR A 4 6.60 -29.19 -6.98
C THR A 4 5.16 -29.71 -6.95
N LYS A 5 4.99 -30.89 -6.34
CA LYS A 5 3.75 -31.70 -6.34
C LYS A 5 2.64 -31.14 -5.44
N GLU A 6 2.89 -30.06 -4.72
CA GLU A 6 1.91 -29.41 -3.84
C GLU A 6 1.97 -27.89 -4.05
N MET A 7 0.79 -27.26 -4.14
CA MET A 7 0.66 -25.80 -4.11
C MET A 7 1.27 -25.28 -2.80
N PRO A 8 1.95 -24.13 -2.81
CA PRO A 8 2.49 -23.54 -1.59
C PRO A 8 1.35 -23.37 -0.58
N LYS A 9 1.45 -24.05 0.55
CA LYS A 9 0.54 -23.82 1.67
C LYS A 9 0.91 -22.47 2.26
N TYR A 10 0.01 -21.50 2.14
CA TYR A 10 0.12 -20.22 2.83
C TYR A 10 0.05 -20.50 4.34
N VAL A 11 1.19 -20.43 5.02
CA VAL A 11 1.30 -20.49 6.48
C VAL A 11 1.65 -19.10 6.97
N GLY A 12 0.70 -18.41 7.60
CA GLY A 12 0.87 -17.04 8.06
C GLY A 12 -0.44 -16.40 8.53
N PHE A 13 -0.36 -15.14 8.96
CA PHE A 13 -1.52 -14.31 9.25
C PHE A 13 -2.04 -13.71 7.93
N ASP A 14 -3.24 -14.12 7.52
CA ASP A 14 -3.94 -13.49 6.40
C ASP A 14 -4.56 -12.20 6.93
N GLY A 15 -3.74 -11.15 6.95
CA GLY A 15 -4.16 -9.82 7.38
C GLY A 15 -5.27 -9.28 6.47
N PRO A 16 -5.99 -8.23 6.91
CA PRO A 16 -6.98 -7.59 6.06
C PRO A 16 -6.34 -7.18 4.73
N SER A 17 -7.06 -7.37 3.63
CA SER A 17 -6.60 -6.87 2.34
C SER A 17 -6.52 -5.34 2.41
N PRO A 18 -5.43 -4.73 1.90
CA PRO A 18 -5.28 -3.29 1.92
C PRO A 18 -6.34 -2.63 1.03
N ALA A 19 -7.14 -1.73 1.60
CA ALA A 19 -8.19 -1.04 0.85
C ALA A 19 -7.62 0.08 -0.03
N ASN A 20 -6.56 0.75 0.44
CA ASN A 20 -5.93 1.87 -0.24
C ASN A 20 -4.40 1.87 -0.02
N ILE A 21 -3.66 2.42 -0.96
CA ILE A 21 -2.22 2.67 -0.84
C ILE A 21 -1.94 4.11 -1.24
N ILE A 22 -1.30 4.87 -0.36
CA ILE A 22 -0.81 6.22 -0.67
C ILE A 22 0.64 6.12 -1.16
N ILE A 23 0.87 6.54 -2.38
CA ILE A 23 2.19 6.69 -2.99
C ILE A 23 2.63 8.14 -2.84
N TRP A 24 3.63 8.38 -2.01
CA TRP A 24 4.19 9.70 -1.76
C TRP A 24 5.28 10.03 -2.77
N LYS A 25 5.20 11.23 -3.36
CA LYS A 25 6.15 11.74 -4.34
C LYS A 25 7.04 12.76 -3.65
N LEU A 26 8.33 12.43 -3.52
CA LEU A 26 9.39 13.36 -3.16
C LEU A 26 10.31 13.50 -4.38
N LEU A 27 10.65 14.73 -4.79
CA LEU A 27 11.51 15.07 -5.93
C LEU A 27 12.54 13.98 -6.30
N ASP A 28 12.58 13.64 -7.60
CA ASP A 28 13.53 12.81 -8.37
C ASP A 28 13.98 11.44 -7.82
N LYS A 29 13.84 11.10 -6.53
CA LYS A 29 14.57 9.96 -5.95
C LYS A 29 13.92 9.18 -4.82
N LYS A 30 12.83 9.62 -4.18
CA LYS A 30 12.25 8.85 -3.06
C LYS A 30 10.74 8.75 -3.14
N ILE A 31 10.29 7.55 -3.48
CA ILE A 31 8.90 7.14 -3.39
C ILE A 31 8.73 6.43 -2.04
N ALA A 32 7.92 7.00 -1.15
CA ALA A 32 7.46 6.30 0.03
C ALA A 32 6.05 5.75 -0.24
N LYS A 33 5.67 4.68 0.44
CA LYS A 33 4.30 4.15 0.35
C LYS A 33 3.73 3.92 1.74
N THR A 34 2.45 4.25 1.91
CA THR A 34 1.67 3.93 3.11
C THR A 34 0.51 3.05 2.70
N VAL A 35 0.32 1.95 3.42
CA VAL A 35 -0.81 1.03 3.21
C VAL A 35 -1.90 1.40 4.21
N CYS A 36 -3.12 1.56 3.72
CA CYS A 36 -4.31 1.90 4.49
C CYS A 36 -5.37 0.81 4.28
N TYR A 37 -5.91 0.28 5.36
CA TYR A 37 -6.97 -0.72 5.41
C TYR A 37 -8.35 -0.07 5.53
N THR A 38 -8.44 1.20 5.92
CA THR A 38 -9.70 1.97 5.95
C THR A 38 -9.56 3.34 5.27
N ALA A 39 -10.70 3.97 4.94
CA ALA A 39 -10.72 5.33 4.42
C ALA A 39 -10.30 6.38 5.47
N GLU A 40 -10.60 6.13 6.74
CA GLU A 40 -10.21 6.97 7.87
C GLU A 40 -8.69 7.02 8.02
N GLU A 41 -8.01 5.88 7.83
CA GLU A 41 -6.55 5.83 7.81
C GLU A 41 -5.97 6.64 6.64
N VAL A 42 -6.63 6.68 5.48
CA VAL A 42 -6.18 7.53 4.36
C VAL A 42 -6.24 9.01 4.77
N GLU A 43 -7.36 9.46 5.31
CA GLU A 43 -7.53 10.85 5.75
C GLU A 43 -6.50 11.24 6.83
N GLU A 44 -6.28 10.36 7.82
CA GLU A 44 -5.29 10.58 8.86
C GLU A 44 -3.88 10.69 8.29
N GLN A 45 -3.49 9.78 7.40
CA GLN A 45 -2.16 9.76 6.80
C GLN A 45 -1.92 10.99 5.93
N LEU A 46 -2.92 11.41 5.13
CA LEU A 46 -2.86 12.66 4.37
C LEU A 46 -2.69 13.86 5.28
N ARG A 47 -3.44 13.96 6.38
CA ARG A 47 -3.31 15.06 7.34
C ARG A 47 -1.94 15.12 8.01
N LEU A 48 -1.38 13.97 8.41
CA LEU A 48 -0.13 13.90 9.16
C LEU A 48 1.13 14.06 8.29
N HIS A 49 1.05 13.64 7.02
CA HIS A 49 2.24 13.46 6.18
C HIS A 49 2.26 14.27 4.89
N SER A 50 1.12 14.75 4.38
CA SER A 50 1.06 15.48 3.09
C SER A 50 2.04 16.66 3.02
N TRP A 51 2.23 17.40 4.10
CA TRP A 51 3.14 18.56 4.15
C TRP A 51 4.63 18.20 3.96
N LYS A 52 5.00 16.93 4.15
CA LYS A 52 6.39 16.45 4.02
C LYS A 52 6.74 16.07 2.59
N PHE A 53 5.75 15.94 1.71
CA PHE A 53 5.91 15.41 0.37
C PHE A 53 5.48 16.43 -0.68
N ASP A 54 6.11 16.38 -1.86
CA ASP A 54 5.80 17.28 -2.98
C ASP A 54 4.46 16.94 -3.63
N GLY A 55 4.02 15.69 -3.47
CA GLY A 55 2.71 15.23 -3.90
C GLY A 55 2.41 13.82 -3.43
N TYR A 56 1.22 13.34 -3.74
CA TYR A 56 0.83 11.96 -3.47
C TYR A 56 -0.18 11.46 -4.50
N GLU A 57 -0.36 10.15 -4.53
CA GLU A 57 -1.36 9.44 -5.32
C GLU A 57 -1.98 8.34 -4.46
N VAL A 58 -3.29 8.19 -4.51
CA VAL A 58 -4.01 7.16 -3.75
C VAL A 58 -4.49 6.10 -4.73
N LEU A 59 -4.04 4.87 -4.52
CA LEU A 59 -4.47 3.68 -5.24
C LEU A 59 -5.49 2.94 -4.38
N SER A 60 -6.61 2.51 -4.97
CA SER A 60 -7.69 1.77 -4.31
C SER A 60 -7.99 0.49 -5.10
N ASP A 61 -8.66 -0.49 -4.48
CA ASP A 61 -9.01 -1.80 -5.10
C ASP A 61 -9.67 -1.68 -6.49
N GLU A 62 -10.40 -0.59 -6.75
CA GLU A 62 -11.03 -0.29 -8.05
C GLU A 62 -10.04 0.14 -9.16
N ASN A 63 -8.79 0.44 -8.80
CA ASN A 63 -7.75 1.02 -9.65
C ASN A 63 -6.38 0.31 -9.55
N PHE A 64 -6.32 -0.91 -8.98
CA PHE A 64 -5.10 -1.74 -8.98
C PHE A 64 -4.80 -2.37 -10.35
#